data_AF-A0A3C0PBD8-F1
#
_entry.id   AF-A0A3C0PBD8-F1
#
_cell.length_a   1.000
_cell.length_b   1.000
_cell.length_c   1.000
_cell.angle_alpha   90.00
_cell.angle_beta   90.00
_cell.angle_gamma   90.00
#
_symmetry.space_group_name_H-M   'P 1'
#
loop_
_entity.id
_entity.type
_entity.pdbx_description
1 polymer ?
#
loop_
_entity_poly.entity_id
_entity_poly.type
_entity_poly.pdbx_seq_one_letter_code
_entity_poly.pdbx_strand_id
1 'polypeptide(L)'
;MIHSLAGGELEDYEIKDLVFVELEHNQDLCWYISGISKLKVGDTVLVPYGVIDELHKAKVLKIKNEVRNDFISIPFKRLKQVYKKVK
;
A
#
# COMPACT_ATOMS: atom_id res chain seq x y z
N MET A 1 22.55 23.48 33.47
CA MET A 1 22.76 23.94 32.08
C MET A 1 22.35 22.78 31.20
N ILE A 2 21.10 22.81 30.73
CA ILE A 2 20.45 21.68 30.03
C ILE A 2 20.64 21.94 28.54
N HIS A 3 21.45 21.11 27.87
CA HIS A 3 21.46 21.06 26.42
C HIS A 3 20.30 20.16 25.97
N SER A 4 19.39 20.77 25.22
CA SER A 4 18.14 20.19 24.72
C SER A 4 18.35 18.84 24.01
N LEU A 5 17.60 17.83 24.45
CA LEU A 5 17.19 16.72 23.59
C LEU A 5 16.41 17.31 22.41
N ALA A 6 17.07 17.48 21.26
CA ALA A 6 16.42 17.87 20.03
C ALA A 6 17.08 17.09 18.90
N GLY A 7 16.56 15.87 18.68
CA GLY A 7 17.04 14.97 17.64
C GLY A 7 15.94 14.03 17.18
N GLY A 8 14.72 14.56 17.05
CA GLY A 8 13.60 14.00 16.27
C GLY A 8 13.36 12.51 16.42
N GLU A 9 12.49 12.13 17.36
CA GLU A 9 11.63 10.97 17.14
C GLU A 9 10.77 11.31 15.92
N LEU A 10 11.18 10.84 14.73
CA LEU A 10 10.23 10.65 13.64
C LEU A 10 9.37 9.45 14.04
N GLU A 11 8.39 9.74 14.89
CA GLU A 11 7.22 8.92 15.13
C GLU A 11 6.68 8.41 13.79
N ASP A 12 6.66 7.08 13.67
CA ASP A 12 5.52 6.31 13.19
C ASP A 12 4.82 6.79 11.91
N TYR A 13 5.27 6.45 10.70
CA TYR A 13 4.37 6.20 9.56
C TYR A 13 5.00 5.34 8.45
N GLU A 14 5.68 4.23 8.77
CA GLU A 14 5.83 3.12 7.81
C GLU A 14 4.64 2.14 7.93
N ILE A 15 3.41 2.68 7.87
CA ILE A 15 2.23 1.84 7.66
C ILE A 15 2.29 1.38 6.21
N LYS A 16 2.97 0.26 5.96
CA LYS A 16 2.94 -0.46 4.69
C LYS A 16 1.82 -1.48 4.78
N ASP A 17 0.58 -1.03 4.58
CA ASP A 17 -0.55 -1.97 4.54
C ASP A 17 -0.49 -2.75 3.22
N LEU A 18 -0.67 -4.06 3.28
CA LEU A 18 -0.80 -4.90 2.09
C LEU A 18 -2.25 -4.89 1.64
N VAL A 19 -2.47 -4.46 0.41
CA VAL A 19 -3.78 -4.28 -0.17
C VAL A 19 -3.93 -5.25 -1.32
N PHE A 20 -4.94 -6.10 -1.23
CA PHE A 20 -5.37 -6.96 -2.33
C PHE A 20 -6.41 -6.21 -3.14
N VAL A 21 -6.13 -6.01 -4.42
CA VAL A 21 -7.00 -5.26 -5.31
C VAL A 21 -7.36 -6.09 -6.54
N GLU A 22 -8.53 -5.80 -7.08
CA GLU A 22 -9.03 -6.31 -8.35
C GLU A 22 -9.02 -5.18 -9.38
N LEU A 23 -8.30 -5.39 -10.48
CA LEU A 23 -8.24 -4.43 -11.59
C LEU A 23 -9.56 -4.39 -12.34
N GLU A 24 -10.16 -3.19 -12.52
CA GLU A 24 -11.47 -3.06 -13.19
C GLU A 24 -11.43 -3.49 -14.67
N HIS A 25 -10.29 -3.32 -15.35
CA HIS A 25 -10.17 -3.57 -16.78
C HIS A 25 -10.00 -5.06 -17.12
N ASN A 26 -9.24 -5.80 -16.31
CA ASN A 26 -8.86 -7.19 -16.59
C ASN A 26 -9.40 -8.21 -15.58
N GLN A 27 -10.05 -7.78 -14.49
CA GLN A 27 -10.41 -8.64 -13.35
C GLN A 27 -9.20 -9.39 -12.74
N ASP A 28 -7.99 -8.89 -13.00
CA ASP A 28 -6.76 -9.43 -12.46
C ASP A 28 -6.64 -9.07 -10.97
N LEU A 29 -6.28 -10.07 -10.17
CA LEU A 29 -6.12 -9.94 -8.72
C LEU A 29 -4.64 -9.80 -8.37
N CYS A 30 -4.30 -8.71 -7.68
CA CYS A 30 -2.90 -8.39 -7.38
C CYS A 30 -2.74 -7.80 -5.97
N TRP A 31 -1.59 -8.08 -5.36
CA TRP A 31 -1.18 -7.48 -4.09
C TRP A 31 -0.37 -6.21 -4.35
N TYR A 32 -0.68 -5.16 -3.60
CA TYR A 32 0.01 -3.87 -3.62
C TYR A 32 0.31 -3.42 -2.21
N ILE A 33 1.30 -2.54 -2.08
CA ILE A 33 1.61 -1.88 -0.82
C ILE A 33 0.93 -0.51 -0.83
N SER A 34 0.18 -0.20 0.21
CA SER A 34 -0.42 1.12 0.43
C SER A 34 0.29 1.82 1.58
N GLY A 35 0.79 3.01 1.31
CA GLY A 35 1.15 3.99 2.34
C GLY A 35 0.00 4.96 2.67
N ILE A 36 -1.19 4.73 2.09
CA ILE A 36 -2.35 5.60 2.28
C ILE A 36 -3.04 5.22 3.58
N SER A 37 -2.99 6.14 4.56
CA SER A 37 -3.75 5.98 5.81
C SER A 37 -5.26 5.93 5.54
N LYS A 38 -5.99 5.08 6.30
CA LYS A 38 -7.46 4.95 6.25
C LYS A 38 -8.02 4.37 4.94
N LEU A 39 -7.29 3.50 4.26
CA LEU A 39 -7.84 2.70 3.17
C LEU A 39 -8.87 1.68 3.72
N LYS A 40 -9.96 1.46 2.99
CA LYS A 40 -11.01 0.48 3.37
C LYS A 40 -11.27 -0.51 2.24
N VAL A 41 -11.75 -1.70 2.62
CA VAL A 41 -12.26 -2.68 1.67
C VAL A 41 -13.47 -2.08 0.95
N GLY A 42 -13.48 -2.19 -0.37
CA GLY A 42 -14.47 -1.59 -1.26
C GLY A 42 -14.06 -0.25 -1.85
N ASP A 43 -13.01 0.41 -1.34
CA ASP A 43 -12.48 1.65 -1.92
C ASP A 43 -11.93 1.43 -3.33
N THR A 44 -11.96 2.48 -4.15
CA THR A 44 -11.33 2.46 -5.48
C THR A 44 -10.00 3.20 -5.42
N VAL A 45 -8.95 2.52 -5.86
CA VAL A 45 -7.57 3.03 -5.88
C VAL A 45 -6.99 2.99 -7.28
N LEU A 46 -5.98 3.81 -7.54
CA LEU A 46 -5.15 3.75 -8.73
C LEU A 46 -3.87 2.99 -8.42
N VAL A 47 -3.62 1.94 -9.19
CA VAL A 47 -2.44 1.09 -9.08
C VAL A 47 -1.72 1.00 -10.43
N PRO A 48 -0.38 1.02 -10.44
CA PRO A 48 0.38 0.82 -11.66
C PRO A 48 0.35 -0.66 -12.07
N TYR A 49 -0.05 -0.95 -13.30
CA TYR A 49 -0.12 -2.32 -13.84
C TYR A 49 0.65 -2.44 -15.17
N GLY A 50 1.13 -3.65 -15.48
CA GLY A 50 1.89 -3.92 -16.70
C GLY A 50 3.36 -3.47 -16.67
N VAL A 51 4.01 -3.46 -17.84
CA VAL A 51 5.44 -3.12 -18.02
C VAL A 51 5.67 -1.61 -18.06
N ILE A 52 4.64 -0.84 -18.45
CA ILE A 52 4.68 0.62 -18.62
C ILE A 52 4.23 1.35 -17.32
N ASP A 53 3.83 0.60 -16.29
CA ASP A 53 3.30 1.15 -15.03
C ASP A 53 2.10 2.10 -15.25
N GLU A 54 1.25 1.79 -16.23
CA GLU A 54 0.04 2.56 -16.49
C GLU A 54 -0.88 2.52 -15.26
N LEU A 55 -1.49 3.65 -14.92
CA LEU A 55 -2.36 3.76 -13.76
C LEU A 55 -3.75 3.21 -14.09
N HIS A 56 -4.07 2.07 -13.50
CA HIS A 56 -5.37 1.45 -13.62
C HIS A 56 -6.18 1.60 -12.34
N LYS A 57 -7.50 1.72 -12.51
CA LYS A 57 -8.43 1.64 -11.40
C LYS A 57 -8.52 0.21 -10.93
N ALA A 58 -8.42 0.04 -9.62
CA ALA A 58 -8.60 -1.22 -8.96
C ALA A 58 -9.46 -1.03 -7.71
N LYS A 59 -10.23 -2.07 -7.38
CA LYS A 59 -11.08 -2.09 -6.20
C LYS A 59 -10.39 -2.87 -5.09
N VAL A 60 -10.36 -2.30 -3.90
CA VAL A 60 -9.78 -2.97 -2.73
C VAL A 60 -10.71 -4.11 -2.29
N LEU A 61 -10.20 -5.34 -2.34
CA LEU A 61 -10.93 -6.52 -1.85
C LEU A 61 -10.53 -6.90 -0.43
N LYS A 62 -9.26 -6.71 -0.07
CA LYS A 62 -8.73 -7.08 1.24
C LYS A 62 -7.60 -6.14 1.64
N ILE A 63 -7.50 -5.85 2.92
CA ILE A 63 -6.39 -5.10 3.50
C ILE A 63 -5.79 -5.95 4.62
N LYS A 64 -4.46 -6.06 4.65
CA LYS A 64 -3.69 -6.74 5.69
C LYS A 64 -2.69 -5.74 6.26
N ASN A 65 -2.95 -5.29 7.49
CA ASN A 65 -2.12 -4.31 8.20
C ASN A 65 -0.88 -4.92 8.87
N GLU A 66 -0.78 -6.25 8.88
CA GLU A 66 0.35 -6.97 9.48
C GLU A 66 1.42 -7.26 8.43
N VAL A 67 2.23 -6.24 8.13
CA VAL A 67 3.54 -6.39 7.46
C VAL A 67 4.67 -6.51 8.48
N ARG A 68 4.33 -6.71 9.76
CA ARG A 68 5.31 -6.63 10.85
C ARG A 68 6.11 -7.89 11.13
N ASN A 69 5.82 -9.07 10.56
CA ASN A 69 6.82 -10.16 10.52
C ASN A 69 6.45 -11.47 9.83
N ASP A 70 5.23 -11.69 9.34
CA ASP A 70 4.83 -13.10 9.13
C ASP A 70 3.90 -13.34 7.91
N PHE A 71 4.28 -14.36 7.11
CA PHE A 71 3.42 -15.09 6.16
C PHE A 71 3.07 -14.49 4.79
N ILE A 72 3.90 -13.66 4.16
CA ILE A 72 3.72 -13.38 2.72
C ILE A 72 5.01 -13.73 1.97
N SER A 73 5.00 -14.89 1.30
CA SER A 73 6.07 -15.36 0.39
C SER A 73 6.24 -14.48 -0.87
N ILE A 74 5.60 -13.31 -0.93
CA ILE A 74 5.74 -12.37 -2.02
C ILE A 74 6.90 -11.44 -1.68
N PRO A 75 7.98 -11.42 -2.48
CA PRO A 75 9.10 -10.54 -2.23
C PRO A 75 8.61 -9.08 -2.24
N PHE A 76 8.78 -8.36 -1.13
CA PHE A 76 8.41 -6.95 -1.02
C PHE A 76 9.00 -6.07 -2.14
N LYS A 77 10.16 -6.46 -2.69
CA LYS A 77 10.81 -5.80 -3.82
C LYS A 77 10.05 -5.91 -5.17
N ARG A 78 9.10 -6.84 -5.28
CA ARG A 78 8.27 -7.03 -6.49
C ARG A 78 6.88 -6.41 -6.37
N LEU A 79 6.51 -5.96 -5.19
CA LEU A 79 5.20 -5.36 -4.95
C LEU A 79 5.24 -3.90 -5.37
N LYS A 80 4.29 -3.53 -6.24
CA LYS A 80 4.09 -2.14 -6.63
C LYS A 80 3.29 -1.40 -5.55
N GLN A 81 3.41 -0.08 -5.54
CA GLN A 81 2.70 0.76 -4.58
C GLN A 81 1.38 1.28 -5.14
N VAL A 82 0.38 1.40 -4.26
CA VAL A 82 -0.85 2.12 -4.57
C VAL A 82 -0.52 3.59 -4.74
N TYR A 83 -0.87 4.16 -5.89
CA TYR A 83 -0.51 5.53 -6.24
C TYR A 83 -1.44 6.55 -5.55
N LYS A 84 -2.75 6.32 -5.65
CA LYS A 84 -3.73 7.28 -5.13
C LYS A 84 -5.07 6.60 -4.83
N LYS A 85 -5.74 7.07 -3.77
CA LYS A 85 -7.16 6.77 -3.51
C LYS A 85 -8.04 7.68 -4.37
N VAL A 86 -8.98 7.09 -5.11
CA VAL A 86 -9.91 7.83 -5.98
C VAL A 86 -11.19 8.18 -5.23
N LYS A 87 -11.71 7.26 -4.43
CA LYS A 87 -13.00 7.39 -3.74
C LYS A 87 -13.03 6.59 -2.46
#